data_AF-A0AAU1GAE2-F1
#
_entry.id   AF-A0AAU1GAE2-F1
#
_cell.length_a   1.000
_cell.length_b   1.000
_cell.length_c   1.000
_cell.angle_alpha   90.00
_cell.angle_beta   90.00
_cell.angle_gamma   90.00
#
_symmetry.space_group_name_H-M   'P 1'
#
loop_
_entity.id
_entity.type
_entity.pdbx_description
1 polymer ?
#
loop_
_entity_poly.entity_id
_entity_poly.type
_entity_poly.pdbx_seq_one_letter_code
_entity_poly.pdbx_strand_id
1 'polypeptide(L)'
;MVGAYARGVENQPLQHSSPRTAAFFDLDKTVIAKSSTLTFSKSFYRGGLINRRAVLRTAYTQFIFLAGGADHDQMERMREYLSALCKGWNVQQVREIVAEALHDLIDPIIYDEAASLIEAHHTAGRDVVIVSTSGAEVVEPIGEMLGADRVVATRMVVGEDGCFTGEIEYYAYGPTKAEAVRELAESEGYDLARCYAYSDSATDIPMLEAVGHPHAVNPDRALRKEALAREWPVLVFNRPVRLKQRLPGLSMPARPALVAAAAVGAAAVTAGLVWYASRRRNRALAAAASA
;
A
#
# COMPACT_ATOMS: atom_id res chain seq x y z
N MET A 1 58.42 3.65 44.85
CA MET A 1 57.97 4.14 43.53
C MET A 1 57.99 2.93 42.60
N VAL A 2 57.01 2.81 41.69
CA VAL A 2 56.63 1.60 40.91
C VAL A 2 55.76 0.62 41.72
N GLY A 3 54.54 0.23 41.33
CA GLY A 3 53.74 0.52 40.14
C GLY A 3 52.27 0.20 40.42
N ALA A 4 51.39 1.05 39.89
CA ALA A 4 49.94 0.95 40.02
C ALA A 4 49.31 0.51 38.69
N TYR A 5 48.13 -0.11 38.80
CA TYR A 5 47.17 -0.47 37.75
C TYR A 5 47.38 -1.80 37.01
N ALA A 6 47.06 -2.89 37.70
CA ALA A 6 46.33 -3.99 37.07
C ALA A 6 44.83 -3.69 37.18
N ARG A 7 44.19 -3.27 36.08
CA ARG A 7 42.73 -3.34 35.92
C ARG A 7 42.44 -4.40 34.86
N GLY A 8 41.70 -5.42 35.28
CA GLY A 8 41.29 -6.53 34.43
C GLY A 8 40.56 -6.04 33.19
N VAL A 9 40.97 -6.56 32.04
CA VAL A 9 40.19 -6.49 30.82
C VAL A 9 39.04 -7.47 31.01
N GLU A 10 37.90 -6.93 31.42
CA GLU A 10 36.64 -7.64 31.48
C GLU A 10 36.23 -7.96 30.05
N ASN A 11 36.44 -9.22 29.62
CA ASN A 11 35.94 -9.74 28.36
C ASN A 11 34.41 -9.76 28.43
N GLN A 12 33.76 -8.68 27.99
CA GLN A 12 32.35 -8.76 27.62
C GLN A 12 32.22 -9.74 26.45
N PRO A 13 31.38 -10.77 26.54
CA PRO A 13 31.10 -11.61 25.39
C PRO A 13 30.45 -10.72 24.32
N LEU A 14 31.08 -10.64 23.15
CA LEU A 14 30.45 -10.10 21.94
C LEU A 14 29.16 -10.90 21.73
N GLN A 15 28.02 -10.31 22.09
CA GLN A 15 26.72 -10.84 21.72
C GLN A 15 26.68 -10.82 20.19
N HIS A 16 27.04 -11.94 19.57
CA HIS A 16 26.78 -12.14 18.15
C HIS A 16 25.27 -12.33 18.03
N SER A 17 24.52 -11.24 18.01
CA SER A 17 23.16 -11.27 17.51
C SER A 17 23.25 -11.84 16.10
N SER A 18 22.70 -13.03 15.88
CA SER A 18 22.63 -13.61 14.55
C SER A 18 22.06 -12.57 13.59
N PRO A 19 22.61 -12.43 12.37
CA PRO A 19 22.11 -11.46 11.41
C PRO A 19 20.61 -11.63 11.23
N ARG A 20 19.87 -10.52 11.21
CA ARG A 20 18.43 -10.54 10.98
C ARG A 20 18.18 -11.01 9.55
N THR A 21 16.97 -11.50 9.27
CA THR A 21 16.58 -11.93 7.93
C THR A 21 15.18 -11.44 7.62
N ALA A 22 14.88 -11.24 6.35
CA ALA A 22 13.60 -10.75 5.89
C ALA A 22 13.07 -11.56 4.70
N ALA A 23 11.77 -11.47 4.48
CA ALA A 23 11.07 -11.97 3.32
C ALA A 23 10.40 -10.79 2.59
N PHE A 24 10.84 -10.55 1.36
CA PHE A 24 10.37 -9.47 0.49
C PHE A 24 9.28 -9.99 -0.44
N PHE A 25 8.10 -9.37 -0.42
CA PHE A 25 6.97 -9.78 -1.23
C PHE A 25 6.58 -8.67 -2.20
N ASP A 26 6.57 -8.97 -3.49
CA ASP A 26 5.72 -8.20 -4.38
C ASP A 26 4.24 -8.36 -4.00
N LEU A 27 3.43 -7.35 -4.31
CA LEU A 27 2.03 -7.30 -3.87
C LEU A 27 1.04 -7.78 -4.94
N ASP A 28 1.02 -7.07 -6.07
CA ASP A 28 0.01 -7.24 -7.10
C ASP A 28 0.25 -8.55 -7.85
N LYS A 29 -0.77 -9.41 -7.97
CA LYS A 29 -0.69 -10.77 -8.57
C LYS A 29 0.23 -11.77 -7.84
N THR A 30 1.06 -11.31 -6.93
CA THR A 30 1.91 -12.14 -6.05
C THR A 30 1.18 -12.51 -4.75
N VAL A 31 0.85 -11.53 -3.90
CA VAL A 31 0.11 -11.74 -2.64
C VAL A 31 -1.40 -11.60 -2.84
N ILE A 32 -1.80 -10.65 -3.68
CA ILE A 32 -3.19 -10.38 -4.05
C ILE A 32 -3.43 -10.87 -5.47
N ALA A 33 -4.53 -11.58 -5.73
CA ALA A 33 -4.83 -12.14 -7.05
C ALA A 33 -5.08 -11.12 -8.18
N LYS A 34 -5.13 -9.82 -7.88
CA LYS A 34 -5.43 -8.73 -8.83
C LYS A 34 -4.51 -7.55 -8.58
N SER A 35 -4.42 -6.66 -9.57
CA SER A 35 -3.78 -5.37 -9.35
C SER A 35 -4.60 -4.52 -8.38
N SER A 36 -3.93 -3.99 -7.36
CA SER A 36 -4.49 -3.08 -6.36
C SER A 36 -5.02 -1.81 -7.00
N THR A 37 -4.28 -1.17 -7.91
CA THR A 37 -4.70 0.06 -8.60
C THR A 37 -6.01 -0.12 -9.37
N LEU A 38 -6.14 -1.22 -10.12
CA LEU A 38 -7.37 -1.56 -10.84
C LEU A 38 -8.52 -1.87 -9.89
N THR A 39 -8.23 -2.52 -8.76
CA THR A 39 -9.22 -2.89 -7.76
C THR A 39 -9.87 -1.65 -7.13
N PHE A 40 -9.09 -0.61 -6.81
CA PHE A 40 -9.62 0.64 -6.22
C PHE A 40 -10.19 1.64 -7.25
N SER A 41 -9.96 1.44 -8.56
CA SER A 41 -10.40 2.37 -9.61
C SER A 41 -11.88 2.79 -9.54
N LYS A 42 -12.78 1.84 -9.24
CA LYS A 42 -14.22 2.10 -9.08
C LYS A 42 -14.52 2.94 -7.84
N SER A 43 -13.78 2.74 -6.76
CA SER A 43 -13.92 3.50 -5.51
C SER A 43 -13.43 4.94 -5.71
N PHE A 44 -12.28 5.13 -6.36
CA PHE A 44 -11.80 6.48 -6.70
C PHE A 44 -12.73 7.22 -7.66
N TYR A 45 -13.36 6.51 -8.60
CA TYR A 45 -14.41 7.09 -9.45
C TYR A 45 -15.64 7.53 -8.65
N ARG A 46 -16.11 6.69 -7.71
CA ARG A 46 -17.26 7.02 -6.84
C ARG A 46 -16.94 8.15 -5.86
N GLY A 47 -15.71 8.21 -5.38
CA GLY A 47 -15.21 9.28 -4.52
C GLY A 47 -14.92 10.59 -5.25
N GLY A 48 -15.12 10.67 -6.57
CA GLY A 48 -14.97 11.90 -7.35
C GLY A 48 -13.53 12.25 -7.74
N LEU A 49 -12.55 11.42 -7.39
CA LEU A 49 -11.14 11.60 -7.78
C LEU A 49 -10.91 11.29 -9.27
N ILE A 50 -11.62 10.31 -9.80
CA ILE A 50 -11.57 9.97 -11.23
C ILE A 50 -12.84 10.50 -11.92
N ASN A 51 -12.68 11.48 -12.82
CA ASN A 51 -13.78 12.00 -13.64
C ASN A 51 -13.94 11.23 -14.96
N ARG A 52 -15.17 11.05 -15.45
CA ARG A 52 -15.48 10.39 -16.75
C ARG A 52 -14.67 10.96 -17.92
N ARG A 53 -14.38 12.26 -17.92
CA ARG A 53 -13.56 12.90 -18.96
C ARG A 53 -12.09 12.48 -18.90
N ALA A 54 -11.56 12.32 -17.68
CA ALA A 54 -10.21 11.78 -17.48
C ALA A 54 -10.16 10.34 -17.99
N VAL A 55 -11.13 9.49 -17.59
CA VAL A 55 -11.24 8.09 -18.05
C VAL A 55 -11.36 7.97 -19.57
N LEU A 56 -12.19 8.78 -20.22
CA LEU A 56 -12.34 8.78 -21.68
C LEU A 56 -11.07 9.22 -22.40
N ARG A 57 -10.38 10.23 -21.86
CA ARG A 57 -9.06 10.66 -22.37
C ARG A 57 -8.02 9.54 -22.19
N THR A 58 -8.05 8.85 -21.04
CA THR A 58 -7.21 7.69 -20.73
C THR A 58 -7.47 6.52 -21.67
N ALA A 59 -8.72 6.17 -21.94
CA ALA A 59 -9.05 5.10 -22.88
C ALA A 59 -8.57 5.43 -24.30
N TYR A 60 -8.72 6.69 -24.73
CA TYR A 60 -8.25 7.16 -26.03
C TYR A 60 -6.72 7.13 -26.14
N THR A 61 -5.99 7.62 -25.13
CA THR A 61 -4.51 7.53 -25.12
C THR A 61 -4.03 6.09 -25.01
N GLN A 62 -4.65 5.25 -24.17
CA GLN A 62 -4.35 3.82 -24.06
C GLN A 62 -4.53 3.10 -25.41
N PHE A 63 -5.58 3.44 -26.16
CA PHE A 63 -5.85 2.87 -27.49
C PHE A 63 -4.77 3.25 -28.51
N ILE A 64 -4.30 4.51 -28.50
CA ILE A 64 -3.17 4.95 -29.33
C ILE A 64 -1.86 4.29 -28.88
N PHE A 65 -1.66 4.11 -27.57
CA PHE A 65 -0.48 3.48 -27.01
C PHE A 65 -0.39 1.98 -27.31
N LEU A 66 -1.50 1.24 -27.22
CA LEU A 66 -1.56 -0.20 -27.56
C LEU A 66 -1.25 -0.50 -29.04
N ALA A 67 -1.33 0.51 -29.91
CA ALA A 67 -0.95 0.40 -31.31
C ALA A 67 0.58 0.51 -31.54
N GLY A 68 1.37 0.89 -30.52
CA GLY A 68 2.83 0.91 -30.53
C GLY A 68 3.40 -0.16 -29.59
N GLY A 69 4.37 -0.94 -30.07
CA GLY A 69 4.99 -2.03 -29.30
C GLY A 69 5.67 -1.58 -27.99
N ALA A 70 5.80 -2.54 -27.06
CA ALA A 70 6.35 -2.36 -25.71
C ALA A 70 7.86 -2.07 -25.71
N ASP A 71 8.24 -0.83 -25.37
CA ASP A 71 9.62 -0.39 -25.15
C ASP A 71 9.73 0.45 -23.86
N HIS A 72 10.95 0.60 -23.31
CA HIS A 72 11.24 1.34 -22.08
C HIS A 72 10.66 2.77 -22.10
N ASP A 73 10.81 3.45 -23.23
CA ASP A 73 10.24 4.79 -23.46
C ASP A 73 8.71 4.83 -23.33
N GLN A 74 8.03 3.73 -23.67
CA GLN A 74 6.59 3.63 -23.53
C GLN A 74 6.17 3.49 -22.07
N MET A 75 6.96 2.74 -21.28
CA MET A 75 6.74 2.59 -19.85
C MET A 75 6.97 3.90 -19.11
N GLU A 76 8.00 4.64 -19.49
CA GLU A 76 8.30 5.95 -18.90
C GLU A 76 7.21 6.98 -19.20
N ARG A 77 6.71 7.02 -20.45
CA ARG A 77 5.54 7.83 -20.79
C ARG A 77 4.28 7.39 -20.06
N MET A 78 4.09 6.09 -19.83
CA MET A 78 2.97 5.58 -19.06
C MET A 78 3.07 6.00 -17.58
N ARG A 79 4.27 5.96 -17.00
CA ARG A 79 4.57 6.43 -15.65
C ARG A 79 4.21 7.90 -15.48
N GLU A 80 4.76 8.77 -16.32
CA GLU A 80 4.48 10.22 -16.31
C GLU A 80 2.98 10.51 -16.51
N TYR A 81 2.33 9.75 -17.39
CA TYR A 81 0.91 9.92 -17.64
C TYR A 81 0.05 9.53 -16.43
N LEU A 82 0.32 8.36 -15.83
CA LEU A 82 -0.41 7.88 -14.65
C LEU A 82 -0.20 8.78 -13.44
N SER A 83 1.03 9.28 -13.24
CA SER A 83 1.32 10.22 -12.15
C SER A 83 0.59 11.55 -12.35
N ALA A 84 0.53 12.05 -13.59
CA ALA A 84 -0.19 13.27 -13.94
C ALA A 84 -1.72 13.15 -13.75
N LEU A 85 -2.30 11.94 -13.88
CA LEU A 85 -3.73 11.72 -13.60
C LEU A 85 -4.09 11.93 -12.14
N CYS A 86 -3.15 11.69 -11.22
CA CYS A 86 -3.34 11.89 -9.79
C CYS A 86 -3.14 13.35 -9.36
N LYS A 87 -2.67 14.23 -10.25
CA LYS A 87 -2.45 15.65 -9.94
C LYS A 87 -3.73 16.31 -9.42
N GLY A 88 -3.61 16.99 -8.28
CA GLY A 88 -4.72 17.69 -7.62
C GLY A 88 -5.64 16.78 -6.81
N TRP A 89 -5.35 15.49 -6.69
CA TRP A 89 -6.07 14.63 -5.76
C TRP A 89 -5.66 14.98 -4.33
N ASN A 90 -6.66 15.21 -3.47
CA ASN A 90 -6.42 15.39 -2.05
C ASN A 90 -5.99 14.05 -1.43
N VAL A 91 -4.82 14.04 -0.79
CA VAL A 91 -4.20 12.80 -0.27
C VAL A 91 -5.05 12.19 0.85
N GLN A 92 -5.65 13.02 1.70
CA GLN A 92 -6.50 12.57 2.78
C GLN A 92 -7.76 11.88 2.24
N GLN A 93 -8.38 12.43 1.21
CA GLN A 93 -9.51 11.81 0.52
C GLN A 93 -9.14 10.46 -0.11
N VAL A 94 -7.93 10.33 -0.69
CA VAL A 94 -7.44 9.04 -1.21
C VAL A 94 -7.36 8.00 -0.09
N ARG A 95 -6.74 8.36 1.04
CA ARG A 95 -6.60 7.48 2.21
C ARG A 95 -7.95 7.06 2.78
N GLU A 96 -8.91 7.96 2.85
CA GLU A 96 -10.27 7.67 3.31
C GLU A 96 -10.97 6.66 2.38
N ILE A 97 -10.92 6.88 1.07
CA ILE A 97 -11.50 5.97 0.08
C ILE A 97 -10.85 4.58 0.16
N VAL A 98 -9.52 4.53 0.33
CA VAL A 98 -8.79 3.28 0.49
C VAL A 98 -9.24 2.58 1.77
N ALA A 99 -9.21 3.25 2.91
CA ALA A 99 -9.58 2.67 4.20
C ALA A 99 -11.02 2.13 4.22
N GLU A 100 -11.97 2.84 3.59
CA GLU A 100 -13.36 2.40 3.48
C GLU A 100 -13.52 1.15 2.61
N ALA A 101 -12.79 1.09 1.49
CA ALA A 101 -12.95 0.02 0.50
C ALA A 101 -11.98 -1.16 0.71
N LEU A 102 -10.97 -1.01 1.57
CA LEU A 102 -9.88 -1.98 1.77
C LEU A 102 -10.40 -3.37 2.07
N HIS A 103 -11.24 -3.50 3.10
CA HIS A 103 -11.75 -4.80 3.54
C HIS A 103 -12.65 -5.44 2.49
N ASP A 104 -13.53 -4.67 1.85
CA ASP A 104 -14.49 -5.23 0.90
C ASP A 104 -13.83 -5.65 -0.42
N LEU A 105 -12.71 -5.00 -0.79
CA LEU A 105 -12.04 -5.22 -2.06
C LEU A 105 -10.81 -6.12 -1.99
N ILE A 106 -10.00 -6.03 -0.93
CA ILE A 106 -8.71 -6.72 -0.82
C ILE A 106 -8.82 -8.01 0.00
N ASP A 107 -9.54 -8.02 1.13
CA ASP A 107 -9.72 -9.21 1.96
C ASP A 107 -10.09 -10.47 1.15
N PRO A 108 -11.03 -10.46 0.17
CA PRO A 108 -11.44 -11.68 -0.52
C PRO A 108 -10.50 -12.14 -1.64
N ILE A 109 -9.44 -11.40 -1.95
CA ILE A 109 -8.55 -11.67 -3.08
C ILE A 109 -7.10 -11.92 -2.67
N ILE A 110 -6.81 -12.02 -1.38
CA ILE A 110 -5.50 -12.46 -0.89
C ILE A 110 -5.38 -13.97 -1.12
N TYR A 111 -4.24 -14.41 -1.65
CA TYR A 111 -3.97 -15.84 -1.78
C TYR A 111 -3.76 -16.45 -0.39
N ASP A 112 -4.47 -17.54 -0.12
CA ASP A 112 -4.34 -18.34 1.09
C ASP A 112 -2.90 -18.81 1.30
N GLU A 113 -2.26 -19.18 0.20
CA GLU A 113 -0.86 -19.58 0.17
C GLU A 113 0.07 -18.44 0.57
N ALA A 114 -0.20 -17.21 0.12
CA ALA A 114 0.59 -16.03 0.48
C ALA A 114 0.45 -15.70 1.96
N ALA A 115 -0.78 -15.73 2.50
CA ALA A 115 -1.01 -15.51 3.93
C ALA A 115 -0.31 -16.55 4.80
N SER A 116 -0.39 -17.83 4.41
CA SER A 116 0.30 -18.92 5.13
C SER A 116 1.83 -18.77 5.08
N LEU A 117 2.36 -18.28 3.96
CA LEU A 117 3.79 -18.06 3.79
C LEU A 117 4.30 -16.86 4.61
N ILE A 118 3.53 -15.78 4.68
CA ILE A 118 3.79 -14.63 5.56
C ILE A 118 3.86 -15.10 7.03
N GLU A 119 2.87 -15.87 7.49
CA GLU A 119 2.85 -16.43 8.85
C GLU A 119 4.06 -17.35 9.13
N ALA A 120 4.46 -18.16 8.14
CA ALA A 120 5.62 -19.03 8.27
C ALA A 120 6.93 -18.24 8.41
N HIS A 121 7.07 -17.10 7.72
CA HIS A 121 8.26 -16.24 7.87
C HIS A 121 8.30 -15.56 9.23
N HIS A 122 7.18 -15.03 9.69
CA HIS A 122 7.04 -14.49 11.04
C HIS A 122 7.39 -15.52 12.12
N THR A 123 6.86 -16.73 12.00
CA THR A 123 7.14 -17.84 12.93
C THR A 123 8.63 -18.23 12.93
N ALA A 124 9.31 -18.05 11.81
CA ALA A 124 10.74 -18.27 11.69
C ALA A 124 11.60 -17.07 12.15
N GLY A 125 10.99 -16.02 12.72
CA GLY A 125 11.67 -14.83 13.22
C GLY A 125 12.20 -13.91 12.12
N ARG A 126 11.57 -13.91 10.95
CA ARG A 126 11.93 -13.04 9.82
C ARG A 126 10.94 -11.89 9.71
N ASP A 127 11.47 -10.71 9.42
CA ASP A 127 10.63 -9.57 9.06
C ASP A 127 9.98 -9.79 7.69
N VAL A 128 8.74 -9.38 7.55
CA VAL A 128 7.97 -9.40 6.30
C VAL A 128 7.91 -8.00 5.73
N VAL A 129 8.39 -7.85 4.49
CA VAL A 129 8.45 -6.56 3.80
C VAL A 129 7.64 -6.64 2.51
N ILE A 130 6.64 -5.77 2.34
CA ILE A 130 5.94 -5.62 1.05
C ILE A 130 6.71 -4.63 0.18
N VAL A 131 6.98 -5.00 -1.08
CA VAL A 131 7.70 -4.16 -2.05
C VAL A 131 6.84 -4.05 -3.31
N SER A 132 6.19 -2.92 -3.54
CA SER A 132 5.19 -2.77 -4.60
C SER A 132 5.39 -1.50 -5.43
N THR A 133 5.12 -1.58 -6.73
CA THR A 133 5.09 -0.40 -7.62
C THR A 133 3.87 0.50 -7.38
N SER A 134 2.82 -0.01 -6.73
CA SER A 134 1.63 0.78 -6.39
C SER A 134 1.94 1.89 -5.39
N GLY A 135 1.07 2.91 -5.35
CA GLY A 135 1.23 4.07 -4.48
C GLY A 135 1.12 3.71 -2.99
N ALA A 136 1.93 4.38 -2.16
CA ALA A 136 2.01 4.16 -0.72
C ALA A 136 0.64 4.22 -0.02
N GLU A 137 -0.24 5.15 -0.41
CA GLU A 137 -1.57 5.31 0.18
C GLU A 137 -2.48 4.09 -0.01
N VAL A 138 -2.16 3.21 -0.96
CA VAL A 138 -2.86 1.94 -1.19
C VAL A 138 -2.10 0.77 -0.56
N VAL A 139 -0.77 0.75 -0.70
CA VAL A 139 0.07 -0.38 -0.29
C VAL A 139 0.23 -0.45 1.22
N GLU A 140 0.41 0.68 1.91
CA GLU A 140 0.62 0.72 3.37
C GLU A 140 -0.56 0.09 4.13
N PRO A 141 -1.84 0.46 3.89
CA PRO A 141 -2.98 -0.17 4.58
C PRO A 141 -3.11 -1.67 4.27
N ILE A 142 -2.71 -2.10 3.06
CA ILE A 142 -2.68 -3.51 2.69
C ILE A 142 -1.58 -4.25 3.44
N GLY A 143 -0.38 -3.66 3.54
CA GLY A 143 0.74 -4.19 4.30
C GLY A 143 0.38 -4.36 5.78
N GLU A 144 -0.22 -3.34 6.39
CA GLU A 144 -0.73 -3.41 7.77
C GLU A 144 -1.74 -4.55 7.94
N MET A 145 -2.69 -4.67 7.02
CA MET A 145 -3.69 -5.75 7.04
C MET A 145 -3.05 -7.14 6.96
N LEU A 146 -1.97 -7.29 6.19
CA LEU A 146 -1.23 -8.54 6.05
C LEU A 146 -0.26 -8.82 7.21
N GLY A 147 -0.09 -7.87 8.13
CA GLY A 147 0.91 -7.95 9.20
C GLY A 147 2.34 -7.81 8.69
N ALA A 148 2.57 -7.02 7.65
CA ALA A 148 3.92 -6.68 7.21
C ALA A 148 4.59 -5.75 8.22
N ASP A 149 5.87 -5.97 8.49
CA ASP A 149 6.66 -5.10 9.37
C ASP A 149 7.04 -3.81 8.67
N ARG A 150 7.20 -3.86 7.34
CA ARG A 150 7.64 -2.73 6.51
C ARG A 150 7.01 -2.76 5.12
N VAL A 151 6.95 -1.57 4.51
CA VAL A 151 6.44 -1.36 3.16
C VAL A 151 7.40 -0.48 2.36
N VAL A 152 7.72 -0.91 1.15
CA VAL A 152 8.38 -0.13 0.11
C VAL A 152 7.37 0.05 -1.02
N ALA A 153 6.95 1.28 -1.25
CA ALA A 153 5.93 1.62 -2.24
C ALA A 153 6.31 2.89 -3.00
N THR A 154 5.68 3.11 -4.17
CA THR A 154 5.86 4.35 -4.93
C THR A 154 5.30 5.54 -4.13
N ARG A 155 6.07 6.64 -4.04
CA ARG A 155 5.68 7.86 -3.35
C ARG A 155 5.53 9.01 -4.32
N MET A 156 4.40 9.69 -4.23
CA MET A 156 4.10 10.90 -5.00
C MET A 156 4.52 12.14 -4.19
N VAL A 157 4.94 13.20 -4.87
CA VAL A 157 5.18 14.49 -4.22
C VAL A 157 3.82 15.10 -3.81
N VAL A 158 3.74 15.54 -2.55
CA VAL A 158 2.57 16.20 -1.97
C VAL A 158 2.87 17.69 -1.83
N GLY A 159 2.00 18.53 -2.41
CA GLY A 159 2.09 19.98 -2.29
C GLY A 159 1.66 20.49 -0.92
N GLU A 160 1.95 21.76 -0.64
CA GLU A 160 1.54 22.43 0.59
C GLU A 160 0.01 22.48 0.79
N ASP A 161 -0.75 22.33 -0.30
CA ASP A 161 -2.21 22.24 -0.32
C ASP A 161 -2.75 20.85 0.08
N GLY A 162 -1.86 19.91 0.40
CA GLY A 162 -2.23 18.53 0.75
C GLY A 162 -2.70 17.70 -0.45
N CYS A 163 -2.39 18.14 -1.67
CA CYS A 163 -2.74 17.43 -2.90
C CYS A 163 -1.49 16.87 -3.60
N PHE A 164 -1.64 15.82 -4.40
CA PHE A 164 -0.54 15.34 -5.25
C PHE A 164 -0.19 16.38 -6.32
N THR A 165 1.10 16.66 -6.51
CA THR A 165 1.59 17.59 -7.54
C THR A 165 1.56 16.98 -8.95
N GLY A 166 1.52 15.64 -9.02
CA GLY A 166 1.67 14.84 -10.24
C GLY A 166 3.10 14.34 -10.48
N GLU A 167 4.05 14.75 -9.64
CA GLU A 167 5.44 14.29 -9.67
C GLU A 167 5.64 13.07 -8.76
N ILE A 168 6.56 12.19 -9.13
CA ILE A 168 6.92 11.00 -8.34
C ILE A 168 8.21 11.31 -7.58
N GLU A 169 8.16 11.21 -6.26
CA GLU A 169 9.33 11.35 -5.38
C GLU A 169 10.19 10.09 -5.45
N TYR A 170 9.55 8.93 -5.40
CA TYR A 170 10.23 7.63 -5.40
C TYR A 170 9.40 6.61 -6.17
N TYR A 171 10.01 5.94 -7.14
CA TYR A 171 9.33 4.98 -8.01
C TYR A 171 9.80 3.55 -7.72
N ALA A 172 8.97 2.77 -7.04
CA ALA A 172 9.29 1.41 -6.62
C ALA A 172 9.10 0.40 -7.77
N TYR A 173 9.89 0.53 -8.83
CA TYR A 173 9.77 -0.30 -10.04
C TYR A 173 11.13 -0.83 -10.49
N GLY A 174 11.16 -2.09 -10.89
CA GLY A 174 12.34 -2.66 -11.54
C GLY A 174 13.59 -2.64 -10.64
N PRO A 175 14.74 -2.16 -11.15
CA PRO A 175 15.98 -2.04 -10.38
C PRO A 175 15.84 -1.27 -9.06
N THR A 176 14.97 -0.26 -9.00
CA THR A 176 14.77 0.56 -7.80
C THR A 176 14.20 -0.28 -6.63
N LYS A 177 13.42 -1.33 -6.90
CA LYS A 177 12.99 -2.27 -5.85
C LYS A 177 14.19 -3.01 -5.25
N ALA A 178 15.14 -3.43 -6.08
CA ALA A 178 16.36 -4.10 -5.63
C ALA A 178 17.27 -3.17 -4.83
N GLU A 179 17.39 -1.90 -5.23
CA GLU A 179 18.10 -0.87 -4.48
C GLU A 179 17.50 -0.68 -3.09
N ALA A 180 16.18 -0.49 -2.99
CA ALA A 180 15.50 -0.36 -1.71
C ALA A 180 15.62 -1.61 -0.82
N VAL A 181 15.65 -2.81 -1.40
CA VAL A 181 15.92 -4.05 -0.64
C VAL A 181 17.33 -4.04 -0.04
N ARG A 182 18.35 -3.57 -0.78
CA ARG A 182 19.72 -3.47 -0.29
C ARG A 182 19.86 -2.40 0.78
N GLU A 183 19.31 -1.21 0.56
CA GLU A 183 19.31 -0.11 1.53
C GLU A 183 18.59 -0.52 2.83
N LEU A 184 17.47 -1.23 2.71
CA LEU A 184 16.75 -1.73 3.88
C LEU A 184 17.56 -2.82 4.60
N ALA A 185 18.25 -3.69 3.87
CA ALA A 185 19.12 -4.69 4.47
C ALA A 185 20.30 -4.07 5.23
N GLU A 186 20.92 -3.03 4.68
CA GLU A 186 22.01 -2.30 5.34
C GLU A 186 21.53 -1.61 6.63
N SER A 187 20.38 -0.94 6.58
CA SER A 187 19.82 -0.21 7.73
C SER A 187 19.30 -1.13 8.84
N GLU A 188 18.70 -2.26 8.49
CA GLU A 188 18.09 -3.20 9.45
C GLU A 188 19.02 -4.35 9.87
N GLY A 189 20.19 -4.45 9.24
CA GLY A 189 21.15 -5.53 9.48
C GLY A 189 20.68 -6.89 8.94
N TYR A 190 20.00 -6.90 7.79
CA TYR A 190 19.58 -8.14 7.13
C TYR A 190 20.73 -8.80 6.37
N ASP A 191 20.91 -10.09 6.59
CA ASP A 191 21.76 -10.92 5.74
C ASP A 191 20.98 -11.38 4.50
N LEU A 192 21.17 -10.64 3.39
CA LEU A 192 20.47 -10.90 2.12
C LEU A 192 20.69 -12.32 1.59
N ALA A 193 21.82 -12.97 1.88
CA ALA A 193 22.06 -14.36 1.47
C ALA A 193 21.14 -15.36 2.18
N ARG A 194 20.46 -14.93 3.25
CA ARG A 194 19.48 -15.70 4.01
C ARG A 194 18.06 -15.13 3.91
N CYS A 195 17.89 -14.06 3.12
CA CYS A 195 16.59 -13.45 2.85
C CYS A 195 15.86 -14.14 1.69
N TYR A 196 14.56 -13.90 1.62
CA TYR A 196 13.65 -14.47 0.64
C TYR A 196 13.02 -13.36 -0.19
N ALA A 197 12.71 -13.64 -1.46
CA ALA A 197 11.96 -12.70 -2.29
C ALA A 197 10.94 -13.46 -3.15
N TYR A 198 9.76 -12.87 -3.32
CA TYR A 198 8.63 -13.45 -4.04
C TYR A 198 8.06 -12.44 -5.04
N SER A 199 7.92 -12.82 -6.32
CA SER A 199 7.30 -11.97 -7.35
C SER A 199 6.73 -12.77 -8.52
N ASP A 200 5.72 -12.22 -9.21
CA ASP A 200 5.14 -12.74 -10.45
C ASP A 200 5.74 -12.13 -11.72
N SER A 201 6.49 -11.03 -11.62
CA SER A 201 6.89 -10.26 -12.80
C SER A 201 8.38 -10.25 -13.08
N ALA A 202 8.73 -10.29 -14.38
CA ALA A 202 10.11 -10.17 -14.83
C ALA A 202 10.76 -8.83 -14.49
N THR A 203 9.97 -7.79 -14.21
CA THR A 203 10.47 -6.49 -13.75
C THR A 203 11.24 -6.63 -12.45
N ASP A 204 10.88 -7.61 -11.63
CA ASP A 204 11.45 -7.82 -10.29
C ASP A 204 12.63 -8.81 -10.29
N ILE A 205 13.11 -9.27 -11.45
CA ILE A 205 14.32 -10.10 -11.55
C ILE A 205 15.49 -9.49 -10.75
N PRO A 206 15.79 -8.17 -10.83
CA PRO A 206 16.86 -7.58 -10.02
C PRO A 206 16.65 -7.72 -8.50
N MET A 207 15.40 -7.70 -8.04
CA MET A 207 15.05 -7.90 -6.61
C MET A 207 15.24 -9.36 -6.21
N LEU A 208 14.81 -10.30 -7.07
CA LEU A 208 15.00 -11.73 -6.86
C LEU A 208 16.49 -12.10 -6.84
N GLU A 209 17.29 -11.51 -7.72
CA GLU A 209 18.75 -11.71 -7.76
C GLU A 209 19.49 -11.18 -6.51
N ALA A 210 18.89 -10.23 -5.79
CA ALA A 210 19.52 -9.61 -4.63
C ALA A 210 19.51 -10.48 -3.37
N VAL A 211 18.73 -11.57 -3.33
CA VAL A 211 18.55 -12.41 -2.15
C VAL A 211 19.02 -13.86 -2.38
N GLY A 212 19.29 -14.59 -1.30
CA GLY A 212 19.70 -15.99 -1.37
C GLY A 212 18.57 -16.98 -1.67
N HIS A 213 17.31 -16.59 -1.44
CA HIS A 213 16.14 -17.47 -1.64
C HIS A 213 15.05 -16.84 -2.53
N PRO A 214 15.31 -16.65 -3.84
CA PRO A 214 14.33 -16.14 -4.79
C PRO A 214 13.24 -17.17 -5.11
N HIS A 215 12.01 -16.72 -5.25
CA HIS A 215 10.86 -17.55 -5.62
C HIS A 215 9.99 -16.81 -6.65
N ALA A 216 9.71 -17.47 -7.77
CA ALA A 216 8.80 -16.97 -8.77
C ALA A 216 7.37 -17.44 -8.44
N VAL A 217 6.41 -16.54 -8.29
CA VAL A 217 5.02 -16.85 -7.89
C VAL A 217 4.11 -16.60 -9.09
N ASN A 218 3.40 -17.61 -9.58
CA ASN A 218 2.53 -17.47 -10.75
C ASN A 218 3.18 -16.68 -11.93
N PRO A 219 4.45 -16.96 -12.30
CA PRO A 219 5.26 -16.01 -13.06
C PRO A 219 4.74 -15.76 -14.46
N ASP A 220 4.93 -14.53 -14.92
CA ASP A 220 4.80 -14.14 -16.32
C ASP A 220 5.75 -14.97 -17.22
N ARG A 221 5.59 -14.85 -18.54
CA ARG A 221 6.38 -15.66 -19.49
C ARG A 221 7.88 -15.41 -19.39
N ALA A 222 8.29 -14.16 -19.15
CA ALA A 222 9.69 -13.79 -19.09
C ALA A 222 10.33 -14.24 -17.77
N LEU A 223 9.65 -14.02 -16.62
CA LEU A 223 10.10 -14.49 -15.33
C LEU A 223 10.14 -16.02 -15.27
N ARG A 224 9.16 -16.71 -15.88
CA ARG A 224 9.17 -18.16 -15.97
C ARG A 224 10.40 -18.69 -16.71
N LYS A 225 10.79 -18.03 -17.81
CA LYS A 225 12.00 -18.40 -18.55
C LYS A 225 13.24 -18.23 -17.67
N GLU A 226 13.33 -17.13 -16.94
CA GLU A 226 14.46 -16.84 -16.05
C GLU A 226 14.53 -17.83 -14.88
N ALA A 227 13.39 -18.08 -14.23
CA ALA A 227 13.29 -19.02 -13.12
C ALA A 227 13.72 -20.44 -13.54
N LEU A 228 13.35 -20.89 -14.75
CA LEU A 228 13.81 -22.17 -15.28
C LEU A 228 15.31 -22.18 -15.57
N ALA A 229 15.86 -21.09 -16.13
CA ALA A 229 17.28 -20.99 -16.45
C ALA A 229 18.17 -20.95 -15.20
N ARG A 230 17.66 -20.40 -14.09
CA ARG A 230 18.37 -20.25 -12.81
C ARG A 230 17.97 -21.24 -11.74
N GLU A 231 17.08 -22.17 -12.08
CA GLU A 231 16.52 -23.16 -11.15
C GLU A 231 15.85 -22.52 -9.92
N TRP A 232 15.26 -21.33 -10.08
CA TRP A 232 14.48 -20.70 -9.03
C TRP A 232 13.17 -21.47 -8.81
N PRO A 233 12.78 -21.74 -7.54
CA PRO A 233 11.50 -22.33 -7.22
C PRO A 233 10.34 -21.55 -7.82
N VAL A 234 9.41 -22.26 -8.47
CA VAL A 234 8.17 -21.70 -8.99
C VAL A 234 7.02 -22.14 -8.11
N LEU A 235 6.35 -21.17 -7.47
CA LEU A 235 5.16 -21.37 -6.67
C LEU A 235 3.91 -21.09 -7.49
N VAL A 236 2.86 -21.87 -7.24
CA VAL A 236 1.55 -21.70 -7.88
C VAL A 236 0.53 -21.40 -6.79
N PHE A 237 0.01 -20.18 -6.78
CA PHE A 237 -1.07 -19.76 -5.86
C PHE A 237 -2.38 -19.68 -6.63
N ASN A 238 -3.41 -20.34 -6.12
CA ASN A 238 -4.68 -20.46 -6.84
C ASN A 238 -5.93 -20.40 -5.92
N ARG A 239 -5.77 -20.22 -4.61
CA ARG A 239 -6.87 -20.15 -3.65
C ARG A 239 -7.00 -18.75 -3.05
N PRO A 240 -7.74 -17.82 -3.69
CA PRO A 240 -8.09 -16.56 -3.04
C PRO A 240 -9.06 -16.85 -1.88
N VAL A 241 -8.77 -16.33 -0.70
CA VAL A 241 -9.58 -16.51 0.53
C VAL A 241 -9.74 -15.17 1.24
N ARG A 242 -10.72 -15.09 2.16
CA ARG A 242 -10.86 -13.96 3.06
C ARG A 242 -9.84 -14.07 4.20
N LEU A 243 -8.95 -13.09 4.35
CA LEU A 243 -7.93 -13.06 5.40
C LEU A 243 -8.55 -13.15 6.80
N LYS A 244 -9.68 -12.46 7.03
CA LYS A 244 -10.40 -12.50 8.33
C LYS A 244 -10.82 -13.92 8.77
N GLN A 245 -11.04 -14.83 7.83
CA GLN A 245 -11.42 -16.21 8.14
C GLN A 245 -10.20 -17.07 8.54
N ARG A 246 -8.99 -16.62 8.21
CA ARG A 246 -7.75 -17.35 8.47
C ARG A 246 -7.02 -16.86 9.71
N LEU A 247 -6.99 -15.55 9.97
CA LEU A 247 -6.23 -14.96 11.08
C LEU A 247 -7.14 -14.14 12.00
N PRO A 248 -7.91 -14.78 12.90
CA PRO A 248 -8.83 -14.09 13.80
C PRO A 248 -8.12 -13.20 14.86
N GLY A 249 -6.78 -13.33 15.01
CA GLY A 249 -5.97 -12.60 15.99
C GLY A 249 -5.20 -11.39 15.46
N LEU A 250 -5.21 -11.12 14.15
CA LEU A 250 -4.69 -9.87 13.61
C LEU A 250 -5.68 -8.75 13.96
N SER A 251 -5.24 -7.81 14.81
CA SER A 251 -6.00 -6.60 15.14
C SER A 251 -6.12 -5.72 13.90
N MET A 252 -7.19 -5.94 13.14
CA MET A 252 -7.53 -5.14 11.98
C MET A 252 -7.93 -3.73 12.43
N PRO A 253 -7.53 -2.66 11.73
CA PRO A 253 -8.03 -1.33 12.01
C PRO A 253 -9.56 -1.34 11.90
N ALA A 254 -10.23 -0.88 12.95
CA ALA A 254 -11.68 -0.79 12.97
C ALA A 254 -12.15 0.11 11.82
N ARG A 255 -13.24 -0.29 11.14
CA ARG A 255 -13.96 0.62 10.22
C ARG A 255 -14.10 1.98 10.93
N PRO A 256 -13.70 3.12 10.34
CA PRO A 256 -14.07 4.40 10.91
C PRO A 256 -15.60 4.44 10.91
N ALA A 257 -16.18 4.28 12.09
CA ALA A 257 -17.60 4.45 12.29
C ALA A 257 -17.88 5.94 12.14
N LEU A 258 -18.08 6.40 10.91
CA LEU A 258 -18.78 7.65 10.64
C LEU A 258 -20.25 7.47 11.02
N VAL A 259 -20.50 7.32 12.32
CA VAL A 259 -21.83 7.27 12.91
C VAL A 259 -22.06 8.59 13.62
N ALA A 260 -23.01 9.34 13.05
CA ALA A 260 -23.87 10.31 13.74
C ALA A 260 -23.42 11.77 13.95
N ALA A 261 -22.60 12.37 13.07
CA ALA A 261 -22.52 13.85 13.04
C ALA A 261 -23.68 14.49 12.24
N ALA A 262 -24.21 13.80 11.21
CA ALA A 262 -25.26 14.36 10.35
C ALA A 262 -26.66 14.38 11.00
N ALA A 263 -26.94 13.48 11.95
CA ALA A 263 -28.26 13.40 12.59
C ALA A 263 -28.47 14.49 13.66
N VAL A 264 -27.40 14.92 14.35
CA VAL A 264 -27.50 15.97 15.38
C VAL A 264 -27.66 17.36 14.76
N GLY A 265 -27.02 17.61 13.60
CA GLY A 265 -27.11 18.89 12.89
C GLY A 265 -28.51 19.20 12.36
N ALA A 266 -29.20 18.21 11.77
CA ALA A 266 -30.54 18.42 11.21
C ALA A 266 -31.62 18.70 12.29
N ALA A 267 -31.51 18.08 13.46
CA ALA A 267 -32.42 18.30 14.58
C ALA A 267 -32.22 19.69 15.24
N ALA A 268 -30.96 20.14 15.36
CA ALA A 268 -30.66 21.46 15.93
C ALA A 268 -31.12 22.62 15.02
N VAL A 269 -30.98 22.49 13.69
CA VAL A 269 -31.41 23.51 12.74
C VAL A 269 -32.94 23.61 12.66
N THR A 270 -33.65 22.49 12.68
CA THR A 270 -35.12 22.49 12.68
C THR A 270 -35.71 23.05 13.98
N ALA A 271 -35.15 22.70 15.14
CA ALA A 271 -35.56 23.28 16.42
C ALA A 271 -35.29 24.80 16.49
N GLY A 272 -34.14 25.25 15.99
CA GLY A 272 -33.80 26.67 15.92
C GLY A 272 -34.74 27.49 15.02
N LEU A 273 -35.10 26.96 13.85
CA LEU A 273 -36.05 27.60 12.93
C LEU A 273 -37.47 27.67 13.50
N VAL A 274 -37.94 26.61 14.15
CA VAL A 274 -39.26 26.58 14.82
C VAL A 274 -39.31 27.56 15.98
N TRP A 275 -38.26 27.61 16.82
CA TRP A 275 -38.17 28.56 17.92
C TRP A 275 -38.14 30.01 17.42
N TYR A 276 -37.34 30.31 16.41
CA TYR A 276 -37.25 31.66 15.82
C TYR A 276 -38.59 32.11 15.23
N ALA A 277 -39.28 31.23 14.49
CA ALA A 277 -40.60 31.52 13.92
C ALA A 277 -41.66 31.78 15.01
N SER A 278 -41.64 31.00 16.11
CA SER A 278 -42.57 31.17 17.23
C SER A 278 -42.37 32.51 17.96
N ARG A 279 -41.11 32.94 18.15
CA ARG A 279 -40.78 34.24 18.78
C ARG A 279 -41.23 35.42 17.93
N ARG A 280 -41.09 35.33 16.61
CA ARG A 280 -41.51 36.38 15.68
C ARG A 280 -43.03 36.54 15.65
N ARG A 281 -43.77 35.42 15.68
CA ARG A 281 -45.23 35.41 15.76
C ARG A 281 -45.74 35.96 17.09
N ASN A 282 -45.12 35.62 18.21
CA ASN A 282 -45.51 36.16 19.53
C ASN A 282 -45.22 37.66 19.65
N ARG A 283 -44.13 38.16 19.05
CA ARG A 283 -43.85 39.61 18.99
C ARG A 283 -44.84 40.37 18.10
N ALA A 284 -45.25 39.78 16.97
CA ALA A 284 -46.26 40.38 16.10
C ALA A 284 -47.64 40.45 16.78
N LEU A 285 -48.01 39.41 17.55
CA LEU A 285 -49.25 39.38 18.32
C LEU A 285 -49.23 40.36 19.51
N ALA A 286 -48.08 40.52 20.17
CA ALA A 286 -47.92 41.50 21.25
C ALA A 286 -47.99 42.95 20.75
N ALA A 287 -47.44 43.23 19.56
CA ALA A 287 -47.51 44.56 18.94
C ALA A 287 -48.93 44.93 18.43
N ALA A 288 -49.72 43.93 18.04
CA ALA A 288 -51.12 44.13 17.62
C ALA A 288 -52.10 44.30 18.80
N ALA A 289 -51.71 43.90 20.01
CA ALA A 289 -52.51 44.06 21.23
C ALA A 289 -52.26 45.38 21.98
N SER A 290 -51.27 46.17 21.54
CA SER A 290 -50.87 47.46 22.10
C SER A 290 -51.20 48.66 21.21
N ALA A 291 -52.00 48.45 20.16
CA ALA A 291 -52.55 49.47 19.26
C ALA A 291 -54.07 49.49 19.39
#